data_AF-A0A329RCX6-F1
#
_entry.id   AF-A0A329RCX6-F1
#
_cell.length_a   1.000
_cell.length_b   1.000
_cell.length_c   1.000
_cell.angle_alpha   90.00
_cell.angle_beta   90.00
_cell.angle_gamma   90.00
#
_symmetry.space_group_name_H-M   'P 1'
#
loop_
_entity.id
_entity.type
_entity.pdbx_description
1 polymer ?
#
loop_
_entity_poly.entity_id
_entity_poly.type
_entity_poly.pdbx_seq_one_letter_code
_entity_poly.pdbx_strand_id
1 'polypeptide(L)'
;MNECETRLLLRTAAKGDHSARQLKNELSMSASVRTIQRVLAGVDCLIYTKMDNTLPLSVEDKKAREEWAWARVFNTDAAGPWDSIIFSD
;
A
#
# COMPACT_ATOMS: atom_id res chain seq x y z
N MET A 1 -12.46 13.84 -15.53
CA MET A 1 -11.33 13.30 -16.31
C MET A 1 -11.91 12.88 -17.64
N ASN A 2 -11.35 13.40 -18.73
CA ASN A 2 -11.92 13.21 -20.05
C ASN A 2 -11.47 11.85 -20.63
N GLU A 3 -12.14 11.38 -21.68
CA GLU A 3 -11.86 10.06 -22.27
C GLU A 3 -10.42 9.97 -22.82
N CYS A 4 -9.91 11.06 -23.43
CA CYS A 4 -8.53 11.14 -23.92
C CYS A 4 -7.50 11.03 -22.78
N GLU A 5 -7.73 11.74 -21.67
CA GLU A 5 -6.88 11.68 -20.48
C GLU A 5 -6.88 10.28 -19.86
N THR A 6 -8.04 9.63 -19.86
CA THR A 6 -8.21 8.26 -19.36
C THR A 6 -7.42 7.27 -20.20
N ARG A 7 -7.52 7.34 -21.53
CA ARG A 7 -6.75 6.46 -22.42
C ARG A 7 -5.24 6.68 -22.29
N LEU A 8 -4.81 7.93 -22.15
CA LEU A 8 -3.40 8.26 -21.94
C LEU A 8 -2.90 7.67 -20.61
N LEU A 9 -3.65 7.87 -19.53
CA LEU A 9 -3.35 7.31 -18.22
C LEU A 9 -3.20 5.78 -18.26
N LEU A 10 -4.15 5.08 -18.89
CA LEU A 10 -4.12 3.62 -18.98
C LEU A 10 -2.92 3.10 -19.77
N ARG A 11 -2.57 3.74 -20.89
CA ARG A 11 -1.40 3.38 -21.69
C ARG A 11 -0.09 3.55 -20.93
N THR A 12 0.02 4.63 -20.16
CA THR A 12 1.23 4.87 -19.34
C THR A 12 1.29 3.94 -18.13
N ALA A 13 0.15 3.69 -17.48
CA ALA A 13 0.06 2.77 -16.35
C ALA A 13 0.36 1.32 -16.74
N ALA A 14 -0.05 0.89 -17.95
CA ALA A 14 0.20 -0.46 -18.46
C ALA A 14 1.70 -0.78 -18.65
N LYS A 15 2.58 0.23 -18.68
CA LYS A 15 4.04 0.01 -18.68
C LYS A 15 4.55 -0.54 -17.34
N GLY A 16 3.82 -0.28 -16.25
CA GLY A 16 4.12 -0.81 -14.92
C GLY A 16 5.16 -0.02 -14.11
N ASP A 17 5.79 1.00 -14.68
CA ASP A 17 6.93 1.69 -14.05
C ASP A 17 6.55 2.80 -13.05
N HIS A 18 5.26 3.15 -12.95
CA HIS A 18 4.83 4.38 -12.28
C HIS A 18 3.70 4.13 -11.27
N SER A 19 3.84 4.69 -10.08
CA SER A 19 2.75 4.83 -9.11
C SER A 19 1.71 5.85 -9.58
N ALA A 20 0.49 5.78 -9.05
CA ALA A 20 -0.57 6.75 -9.35
C ALA A 20 -0.16 8.22 -9.08
N ARG A 21 0.72 8.45 -8.10
CA ARG A 21 1.25 9.79 -7.80
C ARG A 21 2.25 10.24 -8.85
N GLN A 22 3.13 9.35 -9.31
CA GLN A 22 4.07 9.66 -10.39
C GLN A 22 3.33 9.93 -11.70
N LEU A 23 2.33 9.09 -12.04
CA LEU A 23 1.48 9.28 -13.22
C LEU A 23 0.79 10.65 -13.23
N LYS A 24 0.29 11.11 -12.07
CA LYS A 24 -0.30 12.46 -11.96
C LYS A 24 0.70 13.55 -12.35
N ASN A 25 1.92 13.46 -11.82
CA ASN A 25 2.94 14.49 -12.03
C ASN A 25 3.48 14.46 -13.47
N GLU A 26 3.76 13.28 -14.00
CA GLU A 26 4.31 13.09 -15.34
C GLU A 26 3.31 13.51 -16.44
N LEU A 27 2.04 13.13 -16.27
CA LEU A 27 0.97 13.51 -17.20
C LEU A 27 0.37 14.89 -16.90
N SER A 28 0.90 15.61 -15.90
CA SER A 28 0.42 16.93 -15.45
C SER A 28 -1.11 17.00 -15.27
N MET A 29 -1.70 15.93 -14.74
CA MET A 29 -3.16 15.84 -14.63
C MET A 29 -3.69 16.73 -13.51
N SER A 30 -4.77 17.47 -13.80
CA SER A 30 -5.49 18.28 -12.81
C SER A 30 -6.23 17.43 -11.76
N ALA A 31 -6.49 16.16 -12.09
CA ALA A 31 -7.22 15.22 -11.23
C ALA A 31 -6.45 14.88 -9.94
N SER A 32 -7.20 14.56 -8.88
CA SER A 32 -6.60 14.08 -7.63
C SER A 32 -5.96 12.69 -7.81
N VAL A 33 -4.95 12.37 -7.00
CA VAL A 33 -4.34 11.02 -6.99
C VAL A 33 -5.40 9.95 -6.72
N ARG A 34 -6.37 10.23 -5.84
CA ARG A 34 -7.48 9.33 -5.53
C ARG A 34 -8.37 9.06 -6.74
N THR A 35 -8.62 10.07 -7.57
CA THR A 35 -9.38 9.91 -8.82
C THR A 35 -8.66 8.98 -9.78
N ILE A 36 -7.34 9.17 -9.95
CA ILE A 36 -6.50 8.31 -10.79
C ILE A 36 -6.54 6.86 -10.29
N GLN A 37 -6.35 6.65 -8.98
CA GLN A 37 -6.43 5.31 -8.38
C GLN A 37 -7.77 4.63 -8.63
N ARG A 38 -8.90 5.34 -8.49
CA ARG A 38 -10.23 4.77 -8.75
C ARG A 38 -10.41 4.33 -10.20
N VAL A 39 -9.84 5.09 -11.13
CA VAL A 39 -9.89 4.74 -12.56
C VAL A 39 -9.05 3.50 -12.83
N LEU A 40 -7.82 3.45 -12.31
CA LEU A 40 -6.94 2.29 -12.47
C LEU A 40 -7.51 1.03 -11.80
N ALA A 41 -8.18 1.18 -10.66
CA ALA A 41 -8.80 0.06 -9.95
C ALA A 41 -9.98 -0.58 -10.69
N GLY A 42 -10.63 0.15 -11.60
CA GLY A 42 -11.73 -0.35 -12.43
C GLY A 42 -11.28 -1.03 -13.72
N VAL A 43 -9.98 -1.25 -13.90
CA VAL A 43 -9.40 -1.76 -15.15
C VAL A 43 -8.89 -3.17 -14.93
N ASP A 44 -9.60 -4.15 -15.50
CA ASP A 44 -9.32 -5.57 -15.29
C ASP A 44 -7.95 -6.02 -15.81
N CYS A 45 -7.37 -5.29 -16.76
CA CYS A 45 -6.05 -5.63 -17.34
C CYS A 45 -4.85 -5.12 -16.52
N LEU A 46 -5.08 -4.31 -15.48
CA LEU A 46 -4.02 -3.83 -14.60
C LEU A 46 -3.97 -4.66 -13.33
N ILE A 47 -2.97 -5.52 -13.23
CA ILE A 47 -2.72 -6.29 -12.01
C ILE A 47 -2.06 -5.35 -10.99
N TYR A 48 -2.72 -5.13 -9.86
CA TYR A 48 -2.15 -4.38 -8.76
C TYR A 48 -0.97 -5.14 -8.17
N THR A 49 0.24 -4.62 -8.39
CA THR A 49 1.45 -5.06 -7.70
C THR A 49 1.69 -4.12 -6.53
N LYS A 50 1.69 -4.66 -5.30
CA LYS A 50 2.02 -3.88 -4.11
C LYS A 50 3.48 -3.44 -4.21
N MET A 51 3.78 -2.18 -3.87
CA MET A 51 5.17 -1.76 -3.68
C MET A 51 5.82 -2.71 -2.67
N ASP A 52 7.04 -3.11 -2.97
CA ASP A 52 7.90 -3.79 -2.00
C ASP A 52 8.34 -2.76 -0.94
N ASN A 53 7.42 -2.45 -0.01
CA ASN A 53 7.63 -1.52 1.10
C ASN A 53 8.47 -2.17 2.21
N THR A 54 9.42 -3.01 1.84
CA THR A 54 10.31 -3.64 2.80
C THR A 54 11.42 -2.64 3.09
N LEU A 55 11.22 -1.76 4.07
CA LEU A 55 12.37 -1.33 4.87
C LEU A 55 13.08 -2.62 5.28
N PRO A 56 14.35 -2.82 4.93
CA PRO A 56 15.02 -4.07 5.22
C PRO A 56 15.07 -4.21 6.73
N LEU A 57 14.18 -5.05 7.27
CA LEU A 57 14.22 -5.41 8.68
C LEU A 57 15.54 -6.13 8.90
N SER A 58 16.31 -5.64 9.85
CA SER A 58 17.50 -6.33 10.31
C SER A 58 17.13 -7.71 10.86
N VAL A 59 18.12 -8.59 10.99
CA VAL A 59 17.89 -9.92 11.58
C VAL A 59 17.41 -9.76 13.03
N GLU A 60 17.94 -8.74 13.71
CA GLU A 60 17.60 -8.33 15.06
C GLU A 60 16.15 -7.87 15.17
N ASP A 61 15.69 -7.02 14.24
CA ASP A 61 14.29 -6.56 14.20
C ASP A 61 13.32 -7.72 14.00
N LYS A 62 13.68 -8.69 13.14
CA LYS A 62 12.86 -9.88 12.89
C LYS A 62 12.75 -10.73 14.16
N LYS A 63 13.87 -10.96 14.83
CA LYS A 63 13.92 -11.75 16.07
C LYS A 63 13.12 -11.06 17.19
N ALA A 64 13.28 -9.76 17.37
CA ALA A 64 12.54 -8.99 18.37
C ALA A 64 11.01 -9.02 18.11
N ARG A 65 10.60 -8.91 16.84
CA ARG A 65 9.18 -9.03 16.46
C ARG A 65 8.63 -10.43 16.71
N GLU A 66 9.40 -11.46 16.40
CA GLU A 66 9.01 -12.85 16.62
C GLU A 66 8.88 -13.16 18.13
N GLU A 67 9.86 -12.75 18.93
CA GLU A 67 9.83 -12.90 20.39
C GLU A 67 8.61 -12.17 21.00
N TRP A 68 8.33 -10.94 20.54
CA TRP A 68 7.14 -10.20 20.96
C TRP A 68 5.85 -10.92 20.56
N ALA A 69 5.77 -11.45 19.34
CA ALA A 69 4.59 -12.17 18.85
C ALA A 69 4.35 -13.44 19.67
N TRP A 70 5.38 -14.24 19.92
CA TRP A 70 5.27 -15.44 20.74
C TRP A 70 4.88 -15.13 22.18
N ALA A 71 5.49 -14.09 22.79
CA ALA A 71 5.09 -13.62 24.11
C ALA A 71 3.63 -13.17 24.11
N ARG A 72 3.15 -12.50 23.06
CA ARG A 72 1.76 -12.04 22.97
C ARG A 72 0.76 -13.19 22.77
N VAL A 73 1.13 -14.24 22.04
CA VAL A 73 0.27 -15.42 21.80
C VAL A 73 0.15 -16.27 23.06
N PHE A 74 1.26 -16.50 23.77
CA PHE A 74 1.30 -17.43 24.91
C PHE A 74 1.19 -16.77 26.29
N ASN A 75 1.43 -15.46 26.38
CA ASN A 75 1.52 -14.75 27.65
C ASN A 75 0.55 -13.55 27.65
N THR A 76 -0.75 -13.85 27.67
CA THR A 76 -1.84 -12.86 27.80
C THR A 76 -1.78 -12.06 29.09
N ASP A 77 -1.08 -12.54 30.11
CA ASP A 77 -1.02 -11.92 31.44
C ASP A 77 -0.12 -10.68 31.47
N ALA A 78 0.97 -10.67 30.69
CA ALA A 78 1.94 -9.57 30.70
C ALA A 78 1.45 -8.30 30.00
N ALA A 79 0.48 -8.41 29.10
CA ALA A 79 0.07 -7.30 28.23
C ALA A 79 -1.46 -7.11 28.14
N GLY A 80 -2.18 -7.74 29.08
CA GLY A 80 -3.63 -7.72 29.19
C GLY A 80 -4.36 -8.60 28.17
N PRO A 81 -5.62 -8.98 28.44
CA PRO A 81 -6.45 -9.68 27.48
C PRO A 81 -6.59 -8.83 26.20
N TRP A 82 -6.67 -9.50 25.04
CA TRP A 82 -6.82 -8.83 23.74
C TRP A 82 -7.99 -7.83 23.72
N ASP A 83 -9.07 -8.16 24.41
CA ASP A 83 -10.29 -7.35 24.49
C ASP A 83 -10.12 -6.02 25.25
N SER A 84 -8.98 -5.84 25.93
CA SER A 84 -8.66 -4.61 26.69
C SER A 84 -7.70 -3.67 25.94
N ILE A 85 -7.17 -4.07 24.79
CA ILE A 85 -6.23 -3.24 24.02
C ILE A 85 -7.01 -2.29 23.11
N ILE A 86 -6.70 -0.99 23.23
CA ILE A 86 -7.12 0.02 22.26
C ILE A 86 -5.89 0.40 21.43
N PHE A 87 -5.98 0.21 20.12
CA PHE A 87 -4.93 0.62 19.19
C PHE A 87 -5.20 2.04 18.69
N SER A 88 -4.17 2.89 18.74
CA SER A 88 -4.12 4.18 18.05
C SER A 88 -2.79 4.29 17.31
N ASP A 89 -2.83 4.80 16.09
CA ASP A 89 -1.67 5.11 15.26
C ASP A 89 -1.18 6.54 15.51
#